data_AF-A0A4S3PWY8-F1
#
_entry.id   AF-A0A4S3PWY8-F1
#
_cell.length_a   1.000
_cell.length_b   1.000
_cell.length_c   1.000
_cell.angle_alpha   90.00
_cell.angle_beta   90.00
_cell.angle_gamma   90.00
#
_symmetry.space_group_name_H-M   'P 1'
#
loop_
_entity.id
_entity.type
_entity.pdbx_description
1 polymer ?
#
loop_
_entity_poly.entity_id
_entity_poly.type
_entity_poly.pdbx_seq_one_letter_code
_entity_poly.pdbx_strand_id
1 'polypeptide(L)'
;MRGIGNVLGYERSLERRGSNGTKEINRWVCRLAEKYYAVNGCSSQRFHQDYLERHFINLLNSLQRDERFQQEVEKVIAQTELSAQELKQEAEVQKRIEQLNQALYEAVDEELHKDGQDHQRVDALSEKIVKLHQQLKDFSDRKKLAEHYRNEFKELKKQIKRLNDEANQAFPTELFEHFVEQATVYKDGKIVYQLSLGLEWSSDERYEDYQKMISMKRKAERQARRKEKQAAFLKGPEVTALLKYCEEPRRWGEILAFMNTKMTISESYFRKSIVLPLMEEGKLQKDFIPNSQSKRKYYMVKK
;
A
#
# COMPACT_ATOMS: atom_id res chain seq x y z
N MET A 1 -13.31 -18.23 -9.97
CA MET A 1 -14.59 -17.78 -9.39
C MET A 1 -14.74 -16.29 -9.66
N ARG A 2 -15.75 -15.89 -10.43
CA ARG A 2 -15.98 -14.50 -10.85
C ARG A 2 -16.17 -13.61 -9.61
N GLY A 3 -15.28 -12.65 -9.40
CA GLY A 3 -15.52 -11.55 -8.48
C GLY A 3 -16.71 -10.76 -9.00
N ILE A 4 -17.78 -10.68 -8.21
CA ILE A 4 -18.94 -9.86 -8.56
C ILE A 4 -18.43 -8.42 -8.51
N GLY A 5 -18.39 -7.73 -9.65
CA GLY A 5 -17.85 -6.37 -9.82
C GLY A 5 -18.61 -5.32 -9.03
N ASN A 6 -18.48 -5.32 -7.71
CA ASN A 6 -19.12 -4.40 -6.79
C ASN A 6 -18.09 -3.49 -6.13
N VAL A 7 -18.52 -2.24 -5.93
CA VAL A 7 -17.73 -1.18 -5.33
C VAL A 7 -17.46 -1.46 -3.84
N LEU A 8 -16.26 -1.09 -3.38
CA LEU A 8 -15.93 -1.09 -1.95
C LEU A 8 -16.61 0.09 -1.23
N GLY A 9 -17.24 -0.18 -0.10
CA GLY A 9 -17.72 0.82 0.85
C GLY A 9 -16.68 1.12 1.91
N TYR A 10 -16.65 2.38 2.37
CA TYR A 10 -15.81 2.83 3.46
C TYR A 10 -16.55 2.68 4.80
N GLU A 11 -15.94 1.98 5.74
CA GLU A 11 -16.45 1.75 7.09
C GLU A 11 -15.51 2.42 8.11
N ARG A 12 -16.05 3.40 8.85
CA ARG A 12 -15.36 4.05 9.97
C ARG A 12 -15.92 3.51 11.27
N SER A 13 -15.06 3.02 12.16
CA SER A 13 -15.44 2.52 13.48
C SER A 13 -14.52 3.05 14.58
N LEU A 14 -15.09 3.26 15.77
CA LEU A 14 -14.35 3.69 16.95
C LEU A 14 -14.31 2.54 17.97
N GLU A 15 -13.15 1.91 18.14
CA GLU A 15 -12.95 0.87 19.15
C GLU A 15 -12.43 1.49 20.46
N ARG A 16 -13.19 1.38 21.55
CA ARG A 16 -12.70 1.71 22.90
C ARG A 16 -11.76 0.61 23.39
N ARG A 17 -10.49 0.94 23.65
CA ARG A 17 -9.50 0.01 24.21
C ARG A 17 -9.14 0.36 25.65
N GLY A 18 -10.13 0.32 26.54
CA GLY A 18 -9.95 0.52 27.99
C GLY A 18 -9.09 1.76 28.30
N SER A 19 -8.03 1.58 29.08
CA SER A 19 -7.11 2.66 29.51
C SER A 19 -6.27 3.30 28.38
N ASN A 20 -6.32 2.79 27.15
CA ASN A 20 -5.51 3.29 26.03
C ASN A 20 -6.27 4.26 25.11
N GLY A 21 -7.46 4.71 25.53
CA GLY A 21 -8.30 5.63 24.77
C GLY A 21 -9.13 4.96 23.67
N THR A 22 -9.74 5.81 22.84
CA THR A 22 -10.52 5.41 21.67
C THR A 22 -9.59 5.31 20.47
N LYS A 23 -9.61 4.18 19.76
CA LYS A 23 -8.87 4.00 18.52
C LYS A 23 -9.83 4.03 17.34
N GLU A 24 -9.55 4.91 16.40
CA GLU A 24 -10.23 4.92 15.11
C GLU A 24 -9.70 3.80 14.22
N ILE A 25 -10.62 3.08 13.58
CA ILE A 25 -10.36 1.99 12.67
C ILE A 25 -11.15 2.23 11.39
N ASN A 26 -10.38 2.40 10.31
CA ASN A 26 -10.90 2.63 8.97
C ASN A 26 -10.72 1.36 8.15
N ARG A 27 -11.81 0.89 7.56
CA ARG A 27 -11.88 -0.35 6.79
C ARG A 27 -12.61 -0.12 5.48
N TRP A 28 -12.30 -0.97 4.51
CA TRP A 28 -12.98 -1.07 3.24
C TRP A 28 -13.61 -2.44 3.10
N VAL A 29 -14.88 -2.47 2.70
CA VAL A 29 -15.68 -3.69 2.65
C VAL A 29 -16.46 -3.74 1.35
N CYS A 30 -16.59 -4.90 0.72
CA CYS A 30 -17.51 -5.02 -0.41
C CYS A 30 -18.93 -4.67 0.04
N ARG A 31 -19.65 -3.81 -0.70
CA ARG A 31 -21.01 -3.41 -0.35
C ARG A 31 -22.00 -4.58 -0.25
N LEU A 32 -21.76 -5.68 -0.96
CA LEU A 32 -22.54 -6.91 -0.80
C LEU A 32 -22.18 -7.71 0.45
N ALA A 33 -20.94 -7.61 0.94
CA ALA A 33 -20.50 -8.24 2.18
C ALA A 33 -20.98 -7.46 3.42
N GLU A 34 -21.17 -6.14 3.27
CA GLU A 34 -21.75 -5.28 4.30
C GLU A 34 -23.19 -5.68 4.64
N LYS A 35 -23.96 -6.11 3.63
CA LYS A 35 -25.35 -6.60 3.78
C LYS A 35 -25.36 -8.10 4.12
N TYR A 36 -24.97 -8.42 5.36
CA TYR A 36 -24.82 -9.79 5.89
C TYR A 36 -26.04 -10.72 5.65
N TYR A 37 -27.24 -10.17 5.50
CA TYR A 37 -28.51 -10.92 5.32
C TYR A 37 -28.99 -11.06 3.87
N ALA A 38 -28.23 -10.57 2.88
CA ALA A 38 -28.64 -10.67 1.48
C ALA A 38 -28.38 -12.09 0.93
N VAL A 39 -29.36 -12.65 0.22
CA VAL A 39 -29.28 -13.97 -0.46
C VAL A 39 -28.08 -14.07 -1.43
N ASN A 40 -27.60 -12.93 -1.93
CA ASN A 40 -26.41 -12.79 -2.78
C ASN A 40 -25.23 -12.15 -2.03
N GLY A 41 -24.99 -12.55 -0.78
CA GLY A 41 -23.91 -12.02 0.05
C GLY A 41 -22.52 -12.29 -0.52
N CYS A 42 -21.60 -11.35 -0.34
CA CYS A 42 -20.19 -11.55 -0.70
C CYS A 42 -19.40 -12.01 0.53
N SER A 43 -18.64 -13.12 0.40
CA SER A 43 -17.77 -13.63 1.46
C SER A 43 -16.42 -12.91 1.56
N SER A 44 -16.28 -11.72 0.96
CA SER A 44 -15.03 -10.97 1.00
C SER A 44 -14.77 -10.43 2.39
N GLN A 45 -13.52 -10.49 2.84
CA GLN A 45 -13.11 -9.91 4.10
C GLN A 45 -13.13 -8.36 4.07
N ARG A 46 -13.01 -7.77 5.26
CA ARG A 46 -12.78 -6.33 5.43
C ARG A 46 -11.29 -6.05 5.33
N PHE A 47 -10.91 -5.07 4.53
CA PHE A 47 -9.53 -4.63 4.40
C PHE A 47 -9.29 -3.38 5.23
N HIS A 48 -8.11 -3.21 5.81
CA HIS A 48 -7.80 -1.97 6.51
C HIS A 48 -7.38 -0.90 5.50
N GLN A 49 -7.72 0.38 5.73
CA GLN A 49 -7.33 1.48 4.83
C GLN A 49 -5.81 1.56 4.68
N ASP A 50 -5.07 1.49 5.79
CA ASP A 50 -3.61 1.53 5.79
C ASP A 50 -2.98 0.36 5.00
N TYR A 51 -3.67 -0.78 4.87
CA TYR A 51 -3.24 -1.86 3.98
C TYR A 51 -3.33 -1.44 2.51
N LEU A 52 -4.46 -0.87 2.07
CA LEU A 52 -4.64 -0.46 0.68
C LEU A 52 -3.64 0.63 0.29
N GLU A 53 -3.46 1.62 1.17
CA GLU A 53 -2.51 2.72 0.97
C GLU A 53 -1.08 2.19 0.87
N ARG A 54 -0.68 1.31 1.79
CA ARG A 54 0.66 0.73 1.80
C ARG A 54 0.90 -0.20 0.63
N HIS A 55 -0.12 -0.96 0.20
CA HIS A 55 -0.03 -1.80 -0.98
C HIS A 55 0.26 -0.97 -2.23
N PHE A 56 -0.38 0.20 -2.38
CA PHE A 56 -0.08 1.11 -3.48
C PHE A 56 1.31 1.73 -3.39
N ILE A 57 1.73 2.19 -2.20
CA ILE A 57 3.10 2.71 -2.00
C ILE A 57 4.14 1.63 -2.35
N ASN A 58 3.92 0.39 -1.92
CA ASN A 58 4.82 -0.71 -2.23
C ASN A 58 4.81 -1.08 -3.72
N LEU A 59 3.65 -0.98 -4.39
CA LEU A 59 3.56 -1.08 -5.84
C LEU A 59 4.49 -0.05 -6.49
N LEU A 60 4.34 1.25 -6.18
CA LEU A 60 5.17 2.32 -6.74
C LEU A 60 6.67 2.07 -6.53
N ASN A 61 7.06 1.62 -5.33
CA ASN A 61 8.44 1.27 -5.01
C ASN A 61 8.96 0.10 -5.86
N SER A 62 8.10 -0.88 -6.15
CA SER A 62 8.44 -2.02 -7.01
C SER A 62 8.57 -1.62 -8.49
N LEU A 63 7.70 -0.73 -8.99
CA LEU A 63 7.70 -0.27 -10.38
C LEU A 63 9.02 0.40 -10.78
N GLN A 64 9.68 1.07 -9.84
CA GLN A 64 10.97 1.72 -10.12
C GLN A 64 12.07 0.71 -10.49
N ARG A 65 11.99 -0.52 -9.98
CA ARG A 65 13.05 -1.53 -10.08
C ARG A 65 12.67 -2.72 -10.95
N ASP A 66 11.39 -2.87 -11.30
CA ASP A 66 10.93 -4.00 -12.11
C ASP A 66 11.12 -3.74 -13.60
N GLU A 67 12.14 -4.38 -14.18
CA GLU A 67 12.41 -4.32 -15.63
C GLU A 67 11.25 -4.87 -16.46
N ARG A 68 10.47 -5.83 -15.93
CA ARG A 68 9.33 -6.42 -16.63
C ARG A 68 8.21 -5.40 -16.82
N PHE A 69 8.01 -4.54 -15.82
CA PHE A 69 7.05 -3.44 -15.93
C PHE A 69 7.45 -2.49 -17.06
N GLN A 70 8.72 -2.11 -17.12
CA GLN A 70 9.21 -1.25 -18.21
C GLN A 70 9.03 -1.91 -19.58
N GLN A 71 9.36 -3.19 -19.72
CA GLN A 71 9.19 -3.93 -20.98
C GLN A 71 7.72 -4.00 -21.41
N GLU A 72 6.79 -4.25 -20.48
CA GLU A 72 5.37 -4.29 -20.80
C GLU A 72 4.82 -2.90 -21.17
N VAL A 73 5.26 -1.82 -20.51
CA VAL A 73 4.90 -0.45 -20.93
C VAL A 73 5.41 -0.16 -22.34
N GLU A 74 6.68 -0.44 -22.62
CA GLU A 74 7.28 -0.23 -23.94
C GLU A 74 6.57 -1.05 -25.03
N LYS A 75 6.14 -2.26 -24.70
CA LYS A 75 5.36 -3.12 -25.58
C LYS A 75 3.96 -2.58 -25.85
N VAL A 76 3.25 -2.07 -24.85
CA VAL A 76 1.94 -1.42 -25.03
C VAL A 76 2.07 -0.18 -25.92
N ILE A 77 3.11 0.63 -25.69
CA ILE A 77 3.42 1.79 -26.53
C ILE A 77 3.69 1.35 -27.98
N ALA A 78 4.56 0.36 -28.19
CA ALA A 78 4.89 -0.15 -29.52
C ALA A 78 3.69 -0.76 -30.26
N GLN A 79 2.76 -1.39 -29.53
CA GLN A 79 1.50 -1.90 -30.11
C GLN A 79 0.51 -0.78 -30.46
N THR A 80 0.55 0.33 -29.72
CA THR A 80 -0.33 1.49 -29.96
C THR A 80 0.14 2.31 -31.16
N GLU A 81 1.46 2.42 -31.34
CA GLU A 81 2.08 3.10 -32.47
C GLU A 81 1.66 2.53 -33.83
N LEU A 82 1.73 3.37 -34.87
CA LEU A 82 1.51 2.91 -36.22
C LEU A 82 2.73 2.15 -36.73
N SER A 83 2.49 0.96 -37.26
CA SER A 83 3.49 0.18 -37.96
C SER A 83 3.97 0.88 -39.24
N ALA A 84 5.12 0.46 -39.77
CA ALA A 84 5.62 0.97 -41.04
C ALA A 84 4.65 0.78 -42.22
N GLN A 85 3.80 -0.25 -42.16
CA GLN A 85 2.75 -0.47 -43.15
C GLN A 85 1.60 0.51 -42.99
N GLU A 86 1.13 0.73 -41.75
CA GLU A 86 0.06 1.70 -41.47
C GLU A 86 0.49 3.14 -41.78
N LEU A 87 1.77 3.50 -41.59
CA LEU A 87 2.30 4.80 -42.01
C LEU A 87 2.25 4.99 -43.54
N LYS A 88 2.50 3.92 -44.31
CA LYS A 88 2.33 3.97 -45.78
C LYS A 88 0.85 4.12 -46.15
N GLN A 89 -0.03 3.38 -45.46
CA GLN A 89 -1.47 3.48 -45.66
C GLN A 89 -2.00 4.88 -45.33
N GLU A 90 -1.56 5.49 -44.24
CA GLU A 90 -1.90 6.87 -43.88
C GLU A 90 -1.52 7.85 -45.01
N ALA A 91 -0.31 7.72 -45.56
CA ALA A 91 0.14 8.55 -46.68
C ALA A 91 -0.67 8.30 -47.97
N GLU A 92 -1.04 7.05 -48.25
CA GLU A 92 -1.91 6.69 -49.38
C GLU A 92 -3.33 7.24 -49.23
N VAL A 93 -3.91 7.13 -48.02
CA VAL A 93 -5.21 7.69 -47.69
C VAL A 93 -5.20 9.21 -47.89
N GLN A 94 -4.14 9.90 -47.46
CA GLN A 94 -4.01 11.35 -47.63
C GLN A 94 -3.95 11.74 -49.11
N LYS A 95 -3.14 11.04 -49.92
CA LYS A 95 -3.12 11.22 -51.38
C LYS A 95 -4.49 10.94 -52.01
N ARG A 96 -5.22 9.93 -51.50
CA ARG A 96 -6.53 9.57 -52.02
C ARG A 96 -7.59 10.63 -51.71
N ILE A 97 -7.53 11.25 -50.54
CA ILE A 97 -8.37 12.40 -50.18
C ILE A 97 -8.09 13.56 -51.13
N GLU A 98 -6.82 13.89 -51.39
CA GLU A 98 -6.45 14.96 -52.33
C GLU A 98 -7.02 14.71 -53.73
N GLN A 99 -6.88 13.48 -54.24
CA GLN A 99 -7.45 13.08 -55.54
C GLN A 99 -8.98 13.19 -55.56
N LEU A 100 -9.66 12.75 -54.50
CA LEU A 100 -11.11 12.81 -54.42
C LEU A 100 -11.62 14.24 -54.25
N ASN A 101 -10.89 15.10 -53.54
CA ASN A 101 -11.20 16.53 -53.42
C ASN A 101 -11.08 17.21 -54.78
N GLN A 102 -10.03 16.93 -55.56
CA GLN A 102 -9.89 17.43 -56.93
C GLN A 102 -11.08 17.00 -57.80
N ALA A 103 -11.43 15.71 -57.77
CA ALA A 103 -12.57 15.17 -58.51
C ALA A 103 -13.93 15.74 -58.03
N LEU A 104 -14.04 16.09 -56.75
CA LEU A 104 -15.22 16.74 -56.19
C LEU A 104 -15.35 18.18 -56.71
N TYR A 105 -14.25 18.94 -56.76
CA TYR A 105 -14.26 20.29 -57.35
C TYR A 105 -14.67 20.26 -58.83
N GLU A 106 -14.12 19.31 -59.60
CA GLU A 106 -14.49 19.12 -61.01
C GLU A 106 -15.97 18.74 -61.16
N ALA A 107 -16.48 17.83 -60.33
CA ALA A 107 -17.88 17.43 -60.36
C ALA A 107 -18.82 18.59 -60.02
N VAL A 108 -18.50 19.39 -58.99
CA VAL A 108 -19.28 20.58 -58.60
C VAL A 108 -19.25 21.65 -59.69
N ASP A 109 -18.11 21.85 -60.35
CA ASP A 109 -18.01 22.78 -61.49
C ASP A 109 -18.88 22.30 -62.67
N GLU A 110 -18.83 21.01 -63.01
CA GLU A 110 -19.70 20.41 -64.04
C GLU A 110 -21.20 20.55 -63.72
N GLU A 111 -21.59 20.38 -62.46
CA GLU A 111 -22.96 20.51 -61.96
C GLU A 111 -23.51 21.93 -62.11
N LEU A 112 -22.68 22.94 -61.80
CA LEU A 112 -23.03 24.36 -61.91
C LEU A 112 -23.29 24.77 -63.37
N HIS A 113 -22.68 24.07 -64.34
CA HIS A 113 -22.85 24.34 -65.77
C HIS A 113 -23.99 23.53 -66.44
N LYS A 114 -24.59 22.54 -65.76
CA LYS A 114 -25.57 21.58 -66.34
C LYS A 114 -26.94 21.57 -65.61
N ASP A 115 -27.33 22.64 -64.94
CA ASP A 115 -28.59 22.75 -64.18
C ASP A 115 -28.80 21.65 -63.11
N GLY A 116 -27.72 21.20 -62.44
CA GLY A 116 -27.80 20.43 -61.17
C GLY A 116 -28.30 18.98 -61.25
N GLN A 117 -28.06 18.26 -62.36
CA GLN A 117 -28.61 16.92 -62.58
C GLN A 117 -27.86 15.74 -61.91
N ASP A 118 -26.65 15.90 -61.37
CA ASP A 118 -25.77 14.81 -60.90
C ASP A 118 -25.27 14.97 -59.44
N HIS A 119 -26.13 15.51 -58.56
CA HIS A 119 -25.89 15.64 -57.11
C HIS A 119 -25.48 14.32 -56.45
N GLN A 120 -25.92 13.18 -57.01
CA GLN A 120 -25.55 11.84 -56.54
C GLN A 120 -24.05 11.57 -56.64
N ARG A 121 -23.35 12.13 -57.64
CA ARG A 121 -21.90 11.99 -57.79
C ARG A 121 -21.15 12.80 -56.74
N VAL A 122 -21.62 14.02 -56.45
CA VAL A 122 -21.07 14.89 -55.39
C VAL A 122 -21.26 14.24 -54.02
N ASP A 123 -22.44 13.70 -53.73
CA ASP A 123 -22.74 13.00 -52.48
C ASP A 123 -21.86 11.76 -52.30
N ALA A 124 -21.74 10.93 -53.35
CA ALA A 124 -20.94 9.71 -53.30
C ALA A 124 -19.42 9.98 -53.11
N LEU A 125 -18.91 11.07 -53.69
CA LEU A 125 -17.52 11.51 -53.48
C LEU A 125 -17.34 12.04 -52.05
N SER A 126 -18.27 12.86 -51.57
CA SER A 126 -18.27 13.41 -50.22
C SER A 126 -18.29 12.32 -49.14
N GLU A 127 -19.13 11.30 -49.30
CA GLU A 127 -19.16 10.16 -48.38
C GLU A 127 -17.83 9.39 -48.32
N LYS A 128 -17.17 9.20 -49.47
CA LYS A 128 -15.86 8.54 -49.54
C LYS A 128 -14.79 9.38 -48.83
N ILE A 129 -14.80 10.70 -49.04
CA ILE A 129 -13.88 11.63 -48.38
C ILE A 129 -14.08 11.59 -46.85
N VAL A 130 -15.33 11.60 -46.38
CA VAL A 130 -15.64 11.49 -44.93
C VAL A 130 -15.11 10.19 -44.33
N LYS A 131 -15.30 9.06 -45.01
CA LYS A 131 -14.76 7.75 -44.55
C LYS A 131 -13.24 7.76 -44.45
N LEU A 132 -12.54 8.34 -45.43
CA LEU A 132 -11.09 8.46 -45.41
C LEU A 132 -10.60 9.43 -44.31
N HIS A 133 -11.31 10.54 -44.07
CA HIS A 133 -11.01 11.42 -42.94
C HIS A 133 -11.19 10.74 -41.59
N GLN A 134 -12.22 9.89 -41.45
CA GLN A 134 -12.38 9.08 -40.25
C GLN A 134 -11.20 8.12 -40.04
N GLN A 135 -10.72 7.47 -41.12
CA GLN A 135 -9.53 6.63 -41.05
C GLN A 135 -8.26 7.42 -40.65
N LEU A 136 -8.05 8.62 -41.20
CA LEU A 136 -6.93 9.48 -40.78
C LEU A 136 -7.06 9.91 -39.32
N LYS A 137 -8.29 10.17 -38.86
CA LYS A 137 -8.54 10.50 -37.45
C LYS A 137 -8.15 9.34 -36.55
N ASP A 138 -8.53 8.11 -36.88
CA ASP A 138 -8.18 6.91 -36.09
C ASP A 138 -6.65 6.73 -35.98
N PHE A 139 -5.92 6.96 -37.08
CA PHE A 139 -4.45 6.97 -37.07
C PHE A 139 -3.87 8.09 -36.20
N SER A 140 -4.41 9.30 -36.30
CA SER A 140 -3.99 10.45 -35.49
C SER A 140 -4.23 10.21 -33.99
N ASP A 141 -5.40 9.69 -33.63
CA ASP A 141 -5.79 9.44 -32.25
C ASP A 141 -4.91 8.34 -31.62
N ARG A 142 -4.55 7.29 -32.37
CA ARG A 142 -3.56 6.28 -31.93
C ARG A 142 -2.17 6.87 -31.70
N LYS A 143 -1.69 7.74 -32.60
CA LYS A 143 -0.39 8.43 -32.40
C LYS A 143 -0.40 9.27 -31.12
N LYS A 144 -1.46 10.06 -30.90
CA LYS A 144 -1.63 10.86 -29.68
C LYS A 144 -1.67 9.97 -28.43
N LEU A 145 -2.34 8.81 -28.50
CA LEU A 145 -2.41 7.87 -27.38
C LEU A 145 -1.03 7.28 -27.04
N ALA A 146 -0.26 6.87 -28.05
CA ALA A 146 1.10 6.37 -27.84
C ALA A 146 2.02 7.45 -27.24
N GLU A 147 1.90 8.70 -27.70
CA GLU A 147 2.63 9.84 -27.13
C GLU A 147 2.20 10.14 -25.70
N HIS A 148 0.91 10.10 -25.42
CA HIS A 148 0.35 10.22 -24.07
C HIS A 148 0.97 9.17 -23.13
N TYR A 149 0.96 7.89 -23.51
CA TYR A 149 1.56 6.82 -22.70
C TYR A 149 3.06 7.04 -22.43
N ARG A 150 3.83 7.53 -23.41
CA ARG A 150 5.25 7.85 -23.20
C ARG A 150 5.44 8.98 -22.18
N ASN A 151 4.61 10.03 -22.29
CA ASN A 151 4.68 11.19 -21.39
C ASN A 151 4.26 10.80 -19.97
N GLU A 152 3.16 10.08 -19.83
CA GLU A 152 2.67 9.54 -18.55
C GLU A 152 3.72 8.65 -17.89
N PHE A 153 4.34 7.73 -18.65
CA PHE A 153 5.36 6.85 -18.09
C PHE A 153 6.60 7.60 -17.60
N LYS A 154 7.01 8.64 -18.34
CA LYS A 154 8.13 9.51 -17.95
C LYS A 154 7.80 10.30 -16.69
N GLU A 155 6.60 10.84 -16.59
CA GLU A 155 6.15 11.60 -15.42
C GLU A 155 5.97 10.69 -14.21
N LEU A 156 5.38 9.50 -14.36
CA LEU A 156 5.29 8.47 -13.32
C LEU A 156 6.68 8.16 -12.73
N LYS A 157 7.66 7.85 -13.58
CA LYS A 157 9.05 7.56 -13.15
C LYS A 157 9.66 8.72 -12.37
N LYS A 158 9.38 9.95 -12.77
CA LYS A 158 9.90 11.17 -12.10
C LYS A 158 9.23 11.38 -10.74
N GLN A 159 7.91 11.20 -10.66
CA GLN A 159 7.18 11.35 -9.40
C GLN A 159 7.53 10.24 -8.40
N ILE A 160 7.66 8.98 -8.84
CA ILE A 160 8.15 7.87 -7.99
C ILE A 160 9.55 8.16 -7.42
N LYS A 161 10.45 8.75 -8.21
CA LYS A 161 11.78 9.14 -7.72
C LYS A 161 11.70 10.18 -6.60
N ARG A 162 10.91 11.23 -6.79
CA ARG A 162 10.70 12.28 -5.78
C ARG A 162 10.14 11.71 -4.48
N LEU A 163 9.18 10.79 -4.62
CA LEU A 163 8.60 10.12 -3.48
C LEU A 163 9.66 9.38 -2.63
N ASN A 164 10.54 8.61 -3.27
CA ASN A 164 11.56 7.85 -2.54
C ASN A 164 12.57 8.71 -1.77
N ASP A 165 12.77 9.97 -2.18
CA ASP A 165 13.65 10.91 -1.48
C ASP A 165 12.99 11.49 -0.21
N GLU A 166 11.65 11.50 -0.15
CA GLU A 166 10.85 12.00 0.96
C GLU A 166 10.51 10.86 1.93
N ALA A 167 11.42 10.54 2.86
CA ALA A 167 11.41 9.35 3.71
C ALA A 167 10.20 9.11 4.66
N ASN A 168 9.11 9.89 4.57
CA ASN A 168 7.88 9.72 5.35
C ASN A 168 6.65 9.91 4.46
N GLN A 169 6.23 8.85 3.78
CA GLN A 169 5.20 9.00 2.77
C GLN A 169 3.80 8.81 3.38
N ALA A 170 3.13 9.93 3.59
CA ALA A 170 1.67 9.94 3.54
C ALA A 170 1.20 9.32 2.21
N PHE A 171 -0.03 8.81 2.18
CA PHE A 171 -0.58 8.24 0.96
C PHE A 171 -0.54 9.26 -0.19
N PRO A 172 0.10 8.94 -1.33
CA PRO A 172 0.26 9.89 -2.42
C PRO A 172 -1.03 9.95 -3.26
N THR A 173 -2.03 10.66 -2.75
CA THR A 173 -3.37 10.75 -3.35
C THR A 173 -3.34 11.25 -4.79
N GLU A 174 -2.57 12.31 -5.07
CA GLU A 174 -2.48 12.89 -6.42
C GLU A 174 -1.95 11.88 -7.44
N LEU A 175 -0.94 11.10 -7.05
CA LEU A 175 -0.39 10.02 -7.87
C LEU A 175 -1.40 8.91 -8.10
N PHE A 176 -2.14 8.53 -7.06
CA PHE A 176 -3.18 7.51 -7.17
C PHE A 176 -4.27 7.96 -8.14
N GLU A 177 -4.81 9.17 -7.96
CA GLU A 177 -5.89 9.71 -8.80
C GLU A 177 -5.45 9.95 -10.25
N HIS A 178 -4.19 10.33 -10.47
CA HIS A 178 -3.67 10.57 -11.81
C HIS A 178 -3.38 9.28 -12.58
N PHE A 179 -2.76 8.28 -11.93
CA PHE A 179 -2.24 7.10 -12.62
C PHE A 179 -3.10 5.85 -12.49
N VAL A 180 -4.05 5.79 -11.55
CA VAL A 180 -4.93 4.64 -11.36
C VAL A 180 -6.32 4.97 -11.87
N GLU A 181 -6.71 4.34 -12.98
CA GLU A 181 -8.07 4.44 -13.52
C GLU A 181 -9.05 3.64 -12.67
N GLN A 182 -8.65 2.43 -12.29
CA GLN A 182 -9.45 1.51 -11.50
C GLN A 182 -8.56 0.56 -10.70
N ALA A 183 -9.03 0.14 -9.52
CA ALA A 183 -8.38 -0.92 -8.74
C ALA A 183 -9.38 -2.04 -8.41
N THR A 184 -8.97 -3.27 -8.67
CA THR A 184 -9.73 -4.47 -8.34
C THR A 184 -9.10 -5.18 -7.15
N VAL A 185 -9.83 -5.26 -6.04
CA VAL A 185 -9.40 -5.94 -4.82
C VAL A 185 -10.01 -7.35 -4.76
N TYR A 186 -9.15 -8.36 -4.70
CA TYR A 186 -9.54 -9.76 -4.61
C TYR A 186 -9.69 -10.21 -3.15
N LYS A 187 -10.35 -11.37 -2.95
CA LYS A 187 -10.68 -11.88 -1.60
C LYS A 187 -9.44 -12.15 -0.74
N ASP A 188 -8.34 -12.57 -1.34
CA ASP A 188 -7.05 -12.82 -0.68
C ASP A 188 -6.27 -11.53 -0.36
N GLY A 189 -6.78 -10.39 -0.79
CA GLY A 189 -6.15 -9.09 -0.63
C GLY A 189 -5.28 -8.66 -1.80
N LYS A 190 -5.09 -9.50 -2.84
CA LYS A 190 -4.41 -9.04 -4.04
C LYS A 190 -5.12 -7.83 -4.62
N ILE A 191 -4.38 -6.77 -4.97
CA ILE A 191 -4.92 -5.60 -5.66
C ILE A 191 -4.31 -5.51 -7.05
N VAL A 192 -5.16 -5.51 -8.07
CA VAL A 192 -4.77 -5.26 -9.46
C VAL A 192 -5.21 -3.85 -9.83
N TYR A 193 -4.26 -3.03 -10.27
CA TYR A 193 -4.47 -1.65 -10.69
C TYR A 193 -4.49 -1.58 -12.20
N GLN A 194 -5.55 -1.01 -12.75
CA GLN A 194 -5.60 -0.56 -14.14
C GLN A 194 -4.99 0.83 -14.19
N LEU A 195 -3.86 0.95 -14.88
CA LEU A 195 -3.08 2.18 -14.95
C LEU A 195 -3.48 3.01 -16.18
N SER A 196 -3.30 4.33 -16.09
CA SER A 196 -3.46 5.28 -17.22
C SER A 196 -2.57 4.99 -18.43
N LEU A 197 -1.64 4.05 -18.28
CA LEU A 197 -0.73 3.52 -19.31
C LEU A 197 -1.36 2.39 -20.16
N GLY A 198 -2.65 2.09 -19.98
CA GLY A 198 -3.35 1.06 -20.75
C GLY A 198 -2.98 -0.38 -20.35
N LEU A 199 -2.50 -0.58 -19.11
CA LEU A 199 -2.07 -1.89 -18.64
C LEU A 199 -2.54 -2.16 -17.20
N GLU A 200 -2.66 -3.43 -16.87
CA GLU A 200 -2.95 -3.89 -15.51
C GLU A 200 -1.67 -4.32 -14.79
N TRP A 201 -1.48 -3.86 -13.56
CA TRP A 201 -0.34 -4.24 -12.74
C TRP A 201 -0.72 -4.54 -11.29
N SER A 202 0.09 -5.35 -10.62
CA SER A 202 -0.18 -5.81 -9.25
C SER A 202 1.13 -6.14 -8.55
N SER A 203 1.13 -6.07 -7.23
CA SER A 203 2.23 -6.60 -6.42
C SER A 203 1.90 -8.01 -5.90
N ASP A 204 2.92 -8.72 -5.44
CA ASP A 204 2.76 -10.05 -4.85
C ASP A 204 2.21 -10.01 -3.42
N GLU A 205 1.92 -8.82 -2.90
CA GLU A 205 1.46 -8.66 -1.52
C GLU A 205 0.06 -9.26 -1.31
N ARG A 206 -0.12 -9.81 -0.11
CA ARG A 206 -1.38 -10.39 0.35
C ARG A 206 -1.75 -9.84 1.72
N TYR A 207 -3.05 -9.86 2.02
CA TYR A 207 -3.55 -9.23 3.24
C TYR A 207 -3.10 -9.97 4.51
N GLU A 208 -2.92 -11.28 4.42
CA GLU A 208 -2.42 -12.10 5.53
C GLU A 208 -1.03 -11.66 6.01
N ASP A 209 -0.15 -11.26 5.11
CA ASP A 209 1.20 -10.84 5.46
C ASP A 209 1.18 -9.48 6.16
N TYR A 210 0.28 -8.59 5.72
CA TYR A 210 -0.01 -7.35 6.44
C TYR A 210 -0.54 -7.64 7.86
N GLN A 211 -1.47 -8.59 8.03
CA GLN A 211 -1.98 -8.97 9.34
C GLN A 211 -0.89 -9.51 10.27
N LYS A 212 0.00 -10.39 9.75
CA LYS A 212 1.15 -10.92 10.49
C LYS A 212 2.09 -9.79 10.93
N MET A 213 2.44 -8.89 10.02
CA MET A 213 3.30 -7.74 10.32
C MET A 213 2.71 -6.87 11.43
N ILE A 214 1.43 -6.50 11.34
CA ILE A 214 0.75 -5.69 12.36
C ILE A 214 0.69 -6.43 13.71
N SER A 215 0.45 -7.74 13.71
CA SER A 215 0.47 -8.57 14.92
C SER A 215 1.84 -8.53 15.60
N MET A 216 2.92 -8.71 14.82
CA MET A 216 4.30 -8.66 15.31
C MET A 216 4.65 -7.27 15.86
N LYS A 217 4.29 -6.20 15.14
CA LYS A 217 4.48 -4.81 15.60
C LYS A 217 3.79 -4.57 16.94
N ARG A 218 2.51 -4.97 17.08
CA ARG A 218 1.75 -4.86 18.33
C ARG A 218 2.39 -5.65 19.47
N LYS A 219 2.93 -6.85 19.19
CA LYS A 219 3.63 -7.68 20.18
C LYS A 219 4.91 -6.98 20.66
N ALA A 220 5.70 -6.42 19.74
CA ALA A 220 6.90 -5.67 20.05
C ALA A 220 6.59 -4.41 20.87
N GLU A 221 5.59 -3.61 20.48
CA GLU A 221 5.13 -2.42 21.22
C GLU A 221 4.70 -2.77 22.64
N ARG A 222 3.92 -3.85 22.81
CA ARG A 222 3.52 -4.33 24.15
C ARG A 222 4.71 -4.73 24.99
N GLN A 223 5.70 -5.41 24.39
CA GLN A 223 6.91 -5.81 25.09
C GLN A 223 7.75 -4.60 25.48
N ALA A 224 7.91 -3.61 24.60
CA ALA A 224 8.60 -2.36 24.88
C ALA A 224 7.94 -1.60 26.04
N ARG A 225 6.61 -1.41 25.99
CA ARG A 225 5.84 -0.77 27.08
C ARG A 225 5.97 -1.52 28.41
N ARG A 226 6.00 -2.86 28.38
CA ARG A 226 6.21 -3.67 29.60
C ARG A 226 7.61 -3.47 30.17
N LYS A 227 8.65 -3.45 29.31
CA LYS A 227 10.02 -3.17 29.72
C LYS A 227 10.17 -1.77 30.30
N GLU A 228 9.55 -0.77 29.68
CA GLU A 228 9.54 0.61 30.18
C GLU A 228 8.88 0.72 31.55
N LYS A 229 7.67 0.14 31.72
CA LYS A 229 7.00 0.09 33.02
C LYS A 229 7.82 -0.65 34.07
N GLN A 230 8.48 -1.74 33.68
CA GLN A 230 9.37 -2.48 34.56
C GLN A 230 10.58 -1.64 34.97
N ALA A 231 11.24 -0.96 34.04
CA ALA A 231 12.37 -0.08 34.33
C ALA A 231 11.98 1.10 35.23
N ALA A 232 10.80 1.68 35.04
CA ALA A 232 10.25 2.70 35.93
C ALA A 232 9.98 2.13 37.33
N PHE A 233 9.38 0.94 37.41
CA PHE A 233 9.11 0.25 38.68
C PHE A 233 10.40 -0.11 39.44
N LEU A 234 11.47 -0.54 38.75
CA LEU A 234 12.78 -0.81 39.35
C LEU A 234 13.44 0.42 39.98
N LYS A 235 13.04 1.62 39.55
CA LYS A 235 13.45 2.90 40.15
C LYS A 235 12.47 3.40 41.22
N GLY A 236 11.44 2.62 41.53
CA GLY A 236 10.38 2.98 42.47
C GLY A 236 10.81 2.93 43.94
N PRO A 237 9.96 3.46 44.84
CA PRO A 237 10.26 3.53 46.27
C PRO A 237 10.37 2.14 46.93
N GLU A 238 9.61 1.15 46.46
CA GLU A 238 9.62 -0.22 47.01
C GLU A 238 10.96 -0.91 46.73
N VAL A 239 11.46 -0.79 45.50
CA VAL A 239 12.75 -1.37 45.10
C VAL A 239 13.91 -0.62 45.74
N THR A 240 13.80 0.70 45.90
CA THR A 240 14.78 1.49 46.65
C THR A 240 14.86 1.06 48.11
N ALA A 241 13.72 0.82 48.76
CA ALA A 241 13.67 0.29 50.12
C ALA A 241 14.26 -1.12 50.22
N LEU A 242 14.05 -1.96 49.21
CA LEU A 242 14.66 -3.29 49.14
C LEU A 242 16.18 -3.21 49.04
N LEU A 243 16.72 -2.33 48.19
CA LEU A 243 18.17 -2.15 48.08
C LEU A 243 18.77 -1.70 49.41
N LYS A 244 18.14 -0.74 50.09
CA LYS A 244 18.54 -0.32 51.45
C LYS A 244 18.50 -1.49 52.45
N TYR A 245 17.45 -2.32 52.41
CA TYR A 245 17.34 -3.51 53.26
C TYR A 245 18.44 -4.56 52.98
N CYS A 246 18.93 -4.61 51.74
CA CYS A 246 20.01 -5.46 51.27
C CYS A 246 21.41 -4.83 51.40
N GLU A 247 21.58 -3.67 52.06
CA GLU A 247 22.92 -3.16 52.40
C GLU A 247 23.67 -4.17 53.31
N GLU A 248 22.92 -4.85 54.17
CA GLU A 248 23.38 -6.03 54.89
C GLU A 248 23.05 -7.31 54.10
N PRO A 249 23.88 -8.37 54.22
CA PRO A 249 23.58 -9.66 53.61
C PRO A 249 22.24 -10.26 54.06
N ARG A 250 21.31 -10.47 53.12
CA ARG A 250 19.99 -11.08 53.40
C ARG A 250 19.75 -12.39 52.67
N ARG A 251 18.94 -13.27 53.25
CA ARG A 251 18.51 -14.53 52.63
C ARG A 251 17.34 -14.30 51.68
N TRP A 252 17.17 -15.21 50.70
CA TRP A 252 16.05 -15.18 49.75
C TRP A 252 14.68 -15.04 50.45
N GLY A 253 14.43 -15.87 51.47
CA GLY A 253 13.17 -15.82 52.22
C GLY A 253 12.95 -14.49 52.95
N GLU A 254 14.02 -13.85 53.44
CA GLU A 254 13.96 -12.57 54.15
C GLU A 254 13.64 -11.43 53.18
N ILE A 255 14.31 -11.37 52.03
CA ILE A 255 14.03 -10.33 51.03
C ILE A 255 12.65 -10.49 50.38
N LEU A 256 12.18 -11.73 50.17
CA LEU A 256 10.84 -12.01 49.67
C LEU A 256 9.78 -11.63 50.71
N ALA A 257 9.99 -11.96 51.98
CA ALA A 257 9.09 -11.59 53.07
C ALA A 257 9.03 -10.05 53.21
N PHE A 258 10.18 -9.38 53.20
CA PHE A 258 10.26 -7.92 53.21
C PHE A 258 9.48 -7.30 52.06
N MET A 259 9.67 -7.78 50.83
CA MET A 259 8.92 -7.27 49.69
C MET A 259 7.42 -7.50 49.81
N ASN A 260 7.00 -8.65 50.36
CA ASN A 260 5.58 -8.91 50.63
C ASN A 260 4.97 -7.98 51.70
N THR A 261 5.77 -7.34 52.56
CA THR A 261 5.28 -6.27 53.44
C THR A 261 5.01 -4.95 52.72
N LYS A 262 5.67 -4.73 51.58
CA LYS A 262 5.55 -3.49 50.77
C LYS A 262 4.53 -3.66 49.65
N MET A 263 4.48 -4.83 49.04
CA MET A 263 3.55 -5.17 47.97
C MET A 263 3.33 -6.68 47.91
N THR A 264 2.08 -7.11 47.70
CA THR A 264 1.80 -8.54 47.50
C THR A 264 2.43 -9.01 46.18
N ILE A 265 3.40 -9.93 46.27
CA ILE A 265 4.21 -10.35 45.12
C ILE A 265 4.52 -11.85 45.17
N SER A 266 4.29 -12.53 44.05
CA SER A 266 4.64 -13.95 43.93
C SER A 266 6.16 -14.13 43.84
N GLU A 267 6.67 -15.24 44.37
CA GLU A 267 8.11 -15.56 44.35
C GLU A 267 8.67 -15.57 42.92
N SER A 268 7.95 -16.18 41.97
CA SER A 268 8.37 -16.22 40.57
C SER A 268 8.46 -14.83 39.95
N TYR A 269 7.48 -13.96 40.22
CA TYR A 269 7.49 -12.59 39.69
C TYR A 269 8.59 -11.76 40.37
N PHE A 270 8.75 -11.86 41.69
CA PHE A 270 9.82 -11.20 42.42
C PHE A 270 11.21 -11.54 41.87
N ARG A 271 11.46 -12.83 41.62
CA ARG A 271 12.72 -13.29 41.05
C ARG A 271 12.96 -12.75 39.64
N LYS A 272 11.99 -12.94 38.74
CA LYS A 272 12.15 -12.62 37.31
C LYS A 272 12.08 -11.13 37.01
N SER A 273 11.25 -10.40 37.73
CA SER A 273 10.92 -9.01 37.41
C SER A 273 11.65 -7.98 38.25
N ILE A 274 12.22 -8.37 39.39
CA ILE A 274 12.92 -7.46 40.32
C ILE A 274 14.35 -7.91 40.56
N VAL A 275 14.55 -9.11 41.09
CA VAL A 275 15.89 -9.54 41.55
C VAL A 275 16.86 -9.80 40.41
N LEU A 276 16.48 -10.55 39.38
CA LEU A 276 17.34 -10.80 38.22
C LEU A 276 17.75 -9.50 37.50
N PRO A 277 16.81 -8.57 37.18
CA PRO A 277 17.18 -7.27 36.60
C PRO A 277 18.14 -6.45 37.47
N LEU A 278 17.94 -6.42 38.80
CA LEU A 278 18.87 -5.69 39.69
C LEU A 278 20.26 -6.32 39.73
N MET A 279 20.36 -7.64 39.55
CA MET A 279 21.65 -8.32 39.41
C MET A 279 22.32 -8.04 38.07
N GLU A 280 21.55 -8.01 36.98
CA GLU A 280 22.02 -7.65 35.64
C GLU A 280 22.48 -6.18 35.57
N GLU A 281 21.76 -5.27 36.23
CA GLU A 281 22.14 -3.86 36.39
C GLU A 281 23.32 -3.66 37.37
N GLY A 282 23.80 -4.73 38.00
CA GLY A 282 24.92 -4.69 38.94
C GLY A 282 24.61 -4.01 40.27
N LYS A 283 23.34 -3.77 40.60
CA LYS A 283 22.91 -3.15 41.87
C LYS A 283 22.79 -4.15 43.02
N LEU A 284 22.58 -5.42 42.69
CA LEU A 284 22.45 -6.50 43.66
C LEU A 284 23.39 -7.64 43.27
N GLN A 285 24.04 -8.27 44.23
CA GLN A 285 24.87 -9.45 44.03
C GLN A 285 24.38 -10.61 44.88
N LYS A 286 24.71 -11.83 44.45
CA LYS A 286 24.30 -13.06 45.12
C LYS A 286 25.52 -13.94 45.40
N ASP A 287 26.10 -13.76 46.58
CA ASP A 287 27.36 -14.39 46.95
C ASP A 287 27.34 -15.04 48.33
N PHE A 288 28.41 -15.76 48.64
CA PHE A 288 28.66 -16.32 49.97
C PHE A 288 29.33 -15.28 50.86
N ILE A 289 28.99 -15.28 52.15
CA ILE A 289 29.66 -14.45 53.13
C ILE A 289 30.97 -15.16 53.53
N PRO A 290 32.15 -14.53 53.37
CA PRO A 290 33.42 -15.10 53.82
C PRO A 290 33.36 -15.41 55.32
N ASN A 291 33.89 -16.57 55.73
CA ASN A 291 33.88 -17.08 57.12
C ASN A 291 32.52 -17.55 57.67
N SER A 292 31.47 -17.67 56.85
CA SER A 292 30.22 -18.31 57.26
C SER A 292 30.28 -19.84 57.07
N GLN A 293 29.90 -20.62 58.09
CA GLN A 293 29.73 -22.09 57.97
C GLN A 293 28.55 -22.49 57.06
N SER A 294 27.72 -21.53 56.64
CA SER A 294 26.51 -21.77 55.84
C SER A 294 26.82 -21.82 54.33
N LYS A 295 26.48 -22.95 53.68
CA LYS A 295 26.51 -23.09 52.20
C LYS A 295 25.37 -22.33 51.49
N ARG A 296 24.72 -21.36 52.13
CA ARG A 296 23.61 -20.59 51.55
C ARG A 296 24.12 -19.26 51.00
N LYS A 297 23.64 -18.88 49.82
CA LYS A 297 23.95 -17.60 49.18
C LYS A 297 23.07 -16.49 49.75
N TYR A 298 23.66 -15.30 49.89
CA TYR A 298 23.03 -14.10 50.40
C TYR A 298 22.92 -13.05 49.28
N TYR A 299 21.89 -12.22 49.37
CA TYR A 299 21.65 -11.09 48.49
C TYR A 299 22.11 -9.82 49.20
N MET A 300 22.95 -9.02 48.52
CA MET A 300 23.46 -7.77 49.05
C MET A 300 23.70 -6.76 47.93
N VAL A 301 23.70 -5.48 48.25
CA VAL A 301 24.05 -4.43 47.29
C VAL A 301 25.53 -4.58 46.91
N LYS A 302 25.81 -4.50 45.60
CA LYS A 302 27.19 -4.51 45.10
C LYS A 302 27.78 -3.11 45.35
N LYS A 303 28.86 -3.05 46.14
CA LYS A 303 29.62 -1.82 46.39
C LYS A 303 30.60 -1.54 45.26
#